data_AF-A0A377YW75-F1
#
_entry.id   AF-A0A377YW75-F1
#
_cell.length_a   1.000
_cell.length_b   1.000
_cell.length_c   1.000
_cell.angle_alpha   90.00
_cell.angle_beta   90.00
_cell.angle_gamma   90.00
#
_symmetry.space_group_name_H-M   'P 1'
#
loop_
_entity.id
_entity.type
_entity.pdbx_description
1 polymer ?
#
loop_
_entity_poly.entity_id
_entity_poly.type
_entity_poly.pdbx_seq_one_letter_code
_entity_poly.pdbx_strand_id
1 'polypeptide(L)'
;MSKHELSLVEVTHYTDPEVLAIVKDFHVRGNFASLPEFAERTFVSAVPLAHLEKFENKEVLFRPGFSSVINISSSHNFSRERLPSGINFCDKNKLSIRTIEKLLVNAFSSPDPGSVRRPYPSGGALYPIEVFLCRLSENTENWQAGTNVYHYLPLSQALEPVATCNTQSLYRSLSGGDSERLGKPHFALVYCIIFEKALFKYRYRGYRMALMETGSMYQNAVLVADQIGLKNRVWAGYTDSYVAKTMNLDQRTVAPLIVQFFGDVNDDKCLQ
;
A
#
# COMPACT_ATOMS: atom_id res chain seq x y z
N MET A 1 10.35 26.45 8.69
CA MET A 1 9.91 25.37 7.80
C MET A 1 10.92 25.26 6.68
N SER A 2 11.41 24.05 6.38
CA SER A 2 12.27 23.85 5.21
C SER A 2 11.51 24.19 3.91
N LYS A 3 12.23 24.38 2.79
CA LYS A 3 11.68 24.80 1.49
C LYS A 3 10.50 23.94 1.00
N HIS A 4 10.36 22.71 1.50
CA HIS A 4 9.38 21.72 1.04
C HIS A 4 8.48 21.16 2.16
N GLU A 5 8.52 21.73 3.36
CA GLU A 5 7.58 21.40 4.43
C GLU A 5 6.22 22.06 4.17
N LEU A 6 5.15 21.30 4.45
CA LEU A 6 3.78 21.76 4.35
C LEU A 6 3.12 21.72 5.72
N SER A 7 2.51 22.84 6.14
CA SER A 7 1.69 22.85 7.34
C SER A 7 0.33 22.25 7.04
N LEU A 8 0.00 21.13 7.70
CA LEU A 8 -1.33 20.53 7.51
C LEU A 8 -2.44 21.49 7.95
N VAL A 9 -2.19 22.34 8.95
CA VAL A 9 -3.14 23.37 9.41
C VAL A 9 -3.51 24.34 8.28
N GLU A 10 -2.52 24.74 7.47
CA GLU A 10 -2.76 25.61 6.30
C GLU A 10 -3.60 24.90 5.24
N VAL A 11 -3.35 23.61 4.98
CA VAL A 11 -4.14 22.81 4.03
C VAL A 11 -5.58 22.64 4.52
N THR A 12 -5.75 22.39 5.82
CA THR A 12 -7.07 22.25 6.46
C THR A 12 -7.91 23.51 6.29
N HIS A 13 -7.30 24.70 6.34
CA HIS A 13 -8.00 25.97 6.11
C HIS A 13 -8.70 26.05 4.74
N TYR A 14 -8.11 25.43 3.71
CA TYR A 14 -8.69 25.39 2.35
C TYR A 14 -9.56 24.15 2.10
N THR A 15 -9.67 23.24 3.07
CA THR A 15 -10.43 22.00 2.91
C THR A 15 -11.88 22.22 3.33
N ASP A 16 -12.82 21.92 2.43
CA ASP A 16 -14.26 21.95 2.77
C ASP A 16 -14.59 20.91 3.84
N PRO A 17 -15.10 21.32 5.03
CA PRO A 17 -15.32 20.43 6.15
C PRO A 17 -16.44 19.41 5.92
N GLU A 18 -17.46 19.75 5.14
CA GLU A 18 -18.56 18.82 4.82
C GLU A 18 -18.07 17.72 3.87
N VAL A 19 -17.30 18.10 2.85
CA VAL A 19 -16.65 17.15 1.94
C VAL A 19 -15.73 16.22 2.71
N LEU A 20 -14.91 16.77 3.60
CA LEU A 20 -13.98 16.02 4.43
C LEU A 20 -14.71 14.99 5.30
N ALA A 21 -15.79 15.41 5.98
CA ALA A 21 -16.59 14.53 6.83
C ALA A 21 -17.23 13.38 6.02
N ILE A 22 -17.86 13.68 4.88
CA ILE A 22 -18.50 12.67 4.03
C ILE A 22 -17.49 11.66 3.46
N VAL A 23 -16.32 12.13 3.02
CA VAL A 23 -15.28 11.23 2.49
C VAL A 23 -14.71 10.35 3.60
N LYS A 24 -14.46 10.89 4.80
CA LYS A 24 -14.00 10.11 5.94
C LYS A 24 -15.04 9.08 6.38
N ASP A 25 -16.32 9.45 6.42
CA ASP A 25 -17.42 8.51 6.69
C ASP A 25 -17.47 7.39 5.65
N PHE A 26 -17.40 7.74 4.36
CA PHE A 26 -17.37 6.76 3.28
C PHE A 26 -16.17 5.81 3.38
N HIS A 27 -14.97 6.35 3.66
CA HIS A 27 -13.77 5.55 3.84
C HIS A 27 -13.92 4.53 4.97
N VAL A 28 -14.43 4.94 6.13
CA VAL A 28 -14.63 4.06 7.29
C VAL A 28 -15.64 2.94 7.02
N ARG A 29 -16.64 3.15 6.15
CA ARG A 29 -17.57 2.09 5.73
C ARG A 29 -16.88 0.98 4.92
N GLY A 30 -15.74 1.27 4.32
CA GLY A 30 -14.90 0.29 3.62
C GLY A 30 -14.03 -0.55 4.55
N ASN A 31 -13.97 -0.24 5.85
CA ASN A 31 -13.14 -0.99 6.79
C ASN A 31 -13.54 -2.46 6.80
N PHE A 32 -12.57 -3.31 6.54
CA PHE A 32 -12.72 -4.74 6.69
C PHE A 32 -12.28 -5.16 8.10
N ALA A 33 -13.06 -6.04 8.71
CA ALA A 33 -12.72 -6.65 9.98
C ALA A 33 -12.21 -8.07 9.74
N SER A 34 -10.90 -8.23 9.59
CA SER A 34 -10.28 -9.54 9.40
C SER A 34 -9.93 -10.24 10.71
N LEU A 35 -9.81 -9.49 11.80
CA LEU A 35 -9.46 -10.01 13.11
C LEU A 35 -10.70 -10.55 13.83
N PRO A 36 -10.61 -11.70 14.55
CA PRO A 36 -11.72 -12.27 15.30
C PRO A 36 -12.40 -11.28 16.24
N GLU A 37 -11.62 -10.38 16.85
CA GLU A 37 -12.11 -9.33 17.76
C GLU A 37 -13.06 -8.33 17.10
N PHE A 38 -13.09 -8.28 15.76
CA PHE A 38 -13.93 -7.37 14.99
C PHE A 38 -14.89 -8.11 14.05
N ALA A 39 -15.00 -9.44 14.12
CA ALA A 39 -15.72 -10.26 13.14
C ALA A 39 -17.17 -9.78 12.84
N GLU A 40 -17.87 -9.22 13.83
CA GLU A 40 -19.23 -8.64 13.70
C GLU A 40 -19.30 -7.38 12.81
N ARG A 41 -18.16 -6.82 12.39
CA ARG A 41 -18.05 -5.59 11.59
C ARG A 41 -17.56 -5.88 10.17
N THR A 42 -17.78 -7.08 9.68
CA THR A 42 -17.36 -7.51 8.34
C THR A 42 -18.43 -7.18 7.31
N PHE A 43 -18.10 -6.35 6.31
CA PHE A 43 -19.03 -5.91 5.27
C PHE A 43 -18.79 -6.57 3.89
N VAL A 44 -18.17 -7.75 3.86
CA VAL A 44 -18.00 -8.50 2.60
C VAL A 44 -19.31 -9.15 2.21
N SER A 45 -19.62 -9.10 0.93
CA SER A 45 -20.81 -9.72 0.38
C SER A 45 -20.86 -11.21 0.72
N ALA A 46 -22.03 -11.71 1.16
CA ALA A 46 -22.24 -13.11 1.51
C ALA A 46 -22.41 -14.04 0.29
N VAL A 47 -21.72 -13.75 -0.82
CA VAL A 47 -21.79 -14.58 -2.03
C VAL A 47 -21.15 -15.94 -1.72
N PRO A 48 -21.86 -17.07 -1.95
CA PRO A 48 -21.28 -18.38 -1.72
C PRO A 48 -20.05 -18.64 -2.60
N LEU A 49 -19.06 -19.36 -2.08
CA LEU A 49 -17.80 -19.63 -2.78
C LEU A 49 -18.00 -20.24 -4.18
N ALA A 50 -18.94 -21.19 -4.31
CA ALA A 50 -19.30 -21.81 -5.59
C ALA A 50 -19.87 -20.83 -6.64
N HIS A 51 -20.32 -19.64 -6.23
CA HIS A 51 -20.70 -18.57 -7.14
C HIS A 51 -19.54 -17.64 -7.46
N LEU A 52 -18.62 -17.39 -6.51
CA LEU A 52 -17.41 -16.60 -6.77
C LEU A 52 -16.57 -17.21 -7.91
N GLU A 53 -16.38 -18.53 -7.92
CA GLU A 53 -15.67 -19.24 -9.00
C GLU A 53 -16.30 -19.02 -10.40
N LYS A 54 -17.60 -18.73 -10.46
CA LYS A 54 -18.30 -18.43 -11.72
C LYS A 54 -18.06 -17.00 -12.19
N PHE A 55 -17.69 -16.09 -11.29
CA PHE A 55 -17.53 -14.66 -11.57
C PHE A 55 -16.06 -14.22 -11.67
N GLU A 56 -15.17 -14.87 -10.92
CA GLU A 56 -13.74 -14.57 -10.93
C GLU A 56 -13.08 -14.93 -12.26
N ASN A 57 -12.16 -14.08 -12.73
CA ASN A 57 -11.39 -14.28 -13.97
C ASN A 57 -12.27 -14.44 -15.23
N LYS A 58 -13.45 -13.82 -15.26
CA LYS A 58 -14.35 -13.76 -16.44
C LYS A 58 -14.45 -12.35 -17.00
N GLU A 59 -14.65 -12.25 -18.30
CA GLU A 59 -14.92 -10.98 -18.97
C GLU A 59 -16.42 -10.63 -18.92
N VAL A 60 -16.72 -9.34 -18.74
CA VAL A 60 -18.08 -8.82 -18.88
C VAL A 60 -18.28 -8.30 -20.29
N LEU A 61 -19.15 -8.95 -21.08
CA LEU A 61 -19.53 -8.48 -22.41
C LEU A 61 -20.72 -7.52 -22.30
N PHE A 62 -20.53 -6.25 -22.64
CA PHE A 62 -21.56 -5.21 -22.63
C PHE A 62 -22.53 -5.33 -23.83
N ARG A 63 -23.19 -6.48 -23.97
CA ARG A 63 -24.23 -6.71 -25.00
C ARG A 63 -25.62 -6.36 -24.46
N PRO A 64 -26.51 -5.80 -25.30
CA PRO A 64 -26.36 -5.56 -26.74
C PRO A 64 -25.64 -4.26 -27.15
N GLY A 65 -24.94 -3.56 -26.23
CA GLY A 65 -24.40 -2.21 -26.46
C GLY A 65 -23.18 -2.08 -27.38
N PHE A 66 -22.30 -3.08 -27.44
CA PHE A 66 -21.05 -3.03 -28.24
C PHE A 66 -21.04 -4.05 -29.39
N SER A 67 -20.33 -3.72 -30.48
CA SER A 67 -20.15 -4.53 -31.70
C SER A 67 -19.38 -5.85 -31.46
N SER A 68 -19.19 -6.65 -32.52
CA SER A 68 -18.45 -7.92 -32.47
C SER A 68 -17.00 -7.78 -32.00
N VAL A 69 -16.50 -8.80 -31.31
CA VAL A 69 -15.12 -8.88 -30.80
C VAL A 69 -14.12 -8.95 -31.96
N ILE A 70 -13.04 -8.18 -31.86
CA ILE A 70 -11.88 -8.26 -32.77
C ILE A 70 -10.77 -9.01 -32.04
N ASN A 71 -10.27 -10.11 -32.61
CA ASN A 71 -9.21 -10.91 -32.03
C ASN A 71 -7.85 -10.25 -32.23
N ILE A 72 -7.04 -10.18 -31.16
CA ILE A 72 -5.64 -9.74 -31.18
C ILE A 72 -4.75 -10.98 -31.04
N SER A 73 -3.68 -11.07 -31.85
CA SER A 73 -2.74 -12.21 -31.77
C SER A 73 -2.06 -12.29 -30.40
N SER A 74 -1.90 -13.50 -29.87
CA SER A 74 -1.18 -13.77 -28.62
C SER A 74 0.35 -13.69 -28.76
N SER A 75 0.87 -13.50 -29.97
CA SER A 75 2.32 -13.48 -30.26
C SER A 75 3.04 -12.17 -29.89
N HIS A 76 2.41 -11.26 -29.16
CA HIS A 76 2.93 -9.91 -28.87
C HIS A 76 3.57 -9.79 -27.47
N ASN A 77 4.27 -10.82 -27.01
CA ASN A 77 4.83 -10.84 -25.64
C ASN A 77 6.16 -10.08 -25.56
N PHE A 78 6.35 -9.32 -24.48
CA PHE A 78 7.63 -8.72 -24.12
C PHE A 78 8.51 -9.74 -23.38
N SER A 79 9.83 -9.55 -23.42
CA SER A 79 10.79 -10.45 -22.77
C SER A 79 10.81 -10.37 -21.24
N ARG A 80 10.24 -9.31 -20.65
CA ARG A 80 10.26 -9.09 -19.20
C ARG A 80 8.86 -8.77 -18.69
N GLU A 81 8.32 -9.70 -17.91
CA GLU A 81 7.00 -9.58 -17.28
C GLU A 81 7.13 -9.28 -15.79
N ARG A 82 6.08 -8.67 -15.23
CA ARG A 82 5.90 -8.53 -13.78
C ARG A 82 5.87 -9.92 -13.15
N LEU A 83 6.63 -10.16 -12.09
CA LEU A 83 6.58 -11.44 -11.40
C LEU A 83 5.23 -11.62 -10.67
N PRO A 84 4.75 -12.86 -10.50
CA PRO A 84 3.58 -13.14 -9.66
C PRO A 84 3.78 -12.63 -8.23
N SER A 85 2.68 -12.26 -7.57
CA SER A 85 2.70 -11.85 -6.16
C SER A 85 3.23 -13.00 -5.28
N GLY A 86 4.02 -12.66 -4.27
CA GLY A 86 4.57 -13.63 -3.33
C GLY A 86 3.47 -14.36 -2.56
N ILE A 87 3.53 -15.69 -2.53
CA ILE A 87 2.65 -16.54 -1.73
C ILE A 87 3.55 -17.18 -0.67
N ASN A 88 3.21 -17.00 0.61
CA ASN A 88 3.94 -17.54 1.76
C ASN A 88 5.42 -17.09 1.87
N PHE A 89 5.64 -15.96 2.55
CA PHE A 89 6.95 -15.40 2.83
C PHE A 89 7.75 -16.26 3.84
N CYS A 90 9.08 -16.21 3.76
CA CYS A 90 9.96 -16.84 4.72
C CYS A 90 11.07 -15.89 5.19
N ASP A 91 11.53 -16.12 6.41
CA ASP A 91 12.52 -15.30 7.09
C ASP A 91 13.85 -16.05 7.27
N LYS A 92 14.26 -16.80 6.23
CA LYS A 92 15.46 -17.67 6.27
C LYS A 92 16.74 -16.90 5.96
N ASN A 93 16.68 -15.99 4.98
CA ASN A 93 17.82 -15.18 4.58
C ASN A 93 17.81 -13.83 5.27
N LYS A 94 18.99 -13.28 5.47
CA LYS A 94 19.15 -11.92 5.95
C LYS A 94 18.91 -10.92 4.83
N LEU A 95 18.22 -9.82 5.14
CA LEU A 95 17.98 -8.73 4.21
C LEU A 95 18.78 -7.49 4.64
N SER A 96 19.56 -6.91 3.73
CA SER A 96 20.24 -5.65 4.00
C SER A 96 19.27 -4.46 3.94
N ILE A 97 19.36 -3.53 4.91
CA ILE A 97 18.63 -2.24 4.84
C ILE A 97 18.86 -1.51 3.51
N ARG A 98 20.05 -1.64 2.91
CA ARG A 98 20.39 -1.03 1.60
C ARG A 98 19.47 -1.50 0.48
N THR A 99 18.95 -2.73 0.55
CA THR A 99 17.97 -3.23 -0.43
C THR A 99 16.62 -2.53 -0.26
N ILE A 100 16.21 -2.26 0.98
CA ILE A 100 14.99 -1.52 1.30
C ILE A 100 15.14 -0.04 0.90
N GLU A 101 16.28 0.58 1.19
CA GLU A 101 16.60 1.96 0.76
C GLU A 101 16.55 2.08 -0.76
N LYS A 102 17.16 1.13 -1.49
CA LYS A 102 17.08 1.05 -2.96
C LYS A 102 15.63 0.95 -3.44
N LEU A 103 14.81 0.11 -2.81
CA LEU A 103 13.38 0.02 -3.12
C LEU A 103 12.69 1.38 -2.94
N LEU A 104 12.83 2.01 -1.78
CA LEU A 104 12.16 3.27 -1.45
C LEU A 104 12.56 4.40 -2.40
N VAL A 105 13.86 4.59 -2.63
CA VAL A 105 14.38 5.66 -3.50
C VAL A 105 13.90 5.48 -4.93
N ASN A 106 14.01 4.27 -5.50
CA ASN A 106 13.64 4.04 -6.89
C ASN A 106 12.11 3.96 -7.10
N ALA A 107 11.35 3.55 -6.09
CA ALA A 107 9.90 3.46 -6.19
C ALA A 107 9.20 4.81 -5.94
N PHE A 108 9.78 5.68 -5.11
CA PHE A 108 9.05 6.85 -4.60
C PHE A 108 9.73 8.21 -4.78
N SER A 109 11.00 8.25 -5.14
CA SER A 109 11.77 9.50 -5.26
C SER A 109 12.21 9.76 -6.70
N SER A 110 12.36 11.04 -7.05
CA SER A 110 12.88 11.43 -8.35
C SER A 110 14.37 11.06 -8.46
N PRO A 111 14.84 10.55 -9.61
CA PRO A 111 16.26 10.41 -9.88
C PRO A 111 16.96 11.76 -10.11
N ASP A 112 16.20 12.80 -10.49
CA ASP A 112 16.69 14.18 -10.57
C ASP A 112 16.59 14.86 -9.19
N PRO A 113 17.73 15.22 -8.54
CA PRO A 113 17.74 15.86 -7.22
C PRO A 113 17.09 17.25 -7.19
N GLY A 114 16.96 17.92 -8.34
CA GLY A 114 16.29 19.22 -8.43
C GLY A 114 14.77 19.14 -8.57
N SER A 115 14.24 17.95 -8.86
CA SER A 115 12.83 17.74 -9.15
C SER A 115 12.04 17.42 -7.89
N VAL A 116 10.92 18.13 -7.72
CA VAL A 116 9.91 17.85 -6.70
C VAL A 116 8.86 16.83 -7.15
N ARG A 117 8.94 16.36 -8.40
CA ARG A 117 8.03 15.34 -8.93
C ARG A 117 8.42 13.97 -8.37
N ARG A 118 7.45 13.08 -8.29
CA ARG A 118 7.64 11.67 -7.91
C ARG A 118 7.56 10.77 -9.15
N PRO A 119 8.13 9.55 -9.16
CA PRO A 119 8.15 8.65 -10.32
C PRO A 119 6.79 8.00 -10.63
N TYR A 120 5.70 8.55 -10.09
CA TYR A 120 4.33 8.12 -10.29
C TYR A 120 3.42 9.35 -10.44
N PRO A 121 2.30 9.21 -11.17
CA PRO A 121 1.36 10.31 -11.35
C PRO A 121 0.64 10.64 -10.05
N SER A 122 0.36 11.93 -9.85
CA SER A 122 -0.47 12.44 -8.77
C SER A 122 -1.37 13.56 -9.27
N GLY A 123 -2.65 13.51 -8.87
CA GLY A 123 -3.64 14.50 -9.27
C GLY A 123 -3.20 15.91 -8.87
N GLY A 124 -2.92 16.78 -9.84
CA GLY A 124 -2.47 18.16 -9.57
C GLY A 124 -1.12 18.30 -8.88
N ALA A 125 -0.29 17.25 -8.86
CA ALA A 125 1.00 17.22 -8.14
C ALA A 125 0.86 17.41 -6.61
N LEU A 126 -0.26 16.98 -6.03
CA LEU A 126 -0.56 17.19 -4.61
C LEU A 126 0.09 16.14 -3.71
N TYR A 127 0.32 14.94 -4.25
CA TYR A 127 0.95 13.81 -3.57
C TYR A 127 0.37 13.50 -2.18
N PRO A 128 -0.96 13.30 -2.03
CA PRO A 128 -1.60 13.10 -0.73
C PRO A 128 -1.26 11.76 -0.05
N ILE A 129 -0.58 10.85 -0.75
CA ILE A 129 -0.23 9.53 -0.21
C ILE A 129 1.20 9.56 0.33
N GLU A 130 1.35 9.14 1.59
CA GLU A 130 2.63 8.98 2.26
C GLU A 130 2.91 7.49 2.50
N VAL A 131 4.20 7.13 2.59
CA VAL A 131 4.65 5.73 2.73
C VAL A 131 5.30 5.55 4.09
N PHE A 132 4.82 4.55 4.83
CA PHE A 132 5.41 4.11 6.09
C PHE A 132 6.08 2.76 5.91
N LEU A 133 7.34 2.67 6.33
CA LEU A 133 8.14 1.45 6.35
C LEU A 133 8.02 0.78 7.73
N CYS A 134 7.57 -0.47 7.74
CA CYS A 134 7.42 -1.30 8.94
C CYS A 134 8.36 -2.50 8.89
N ARG A 135 9.32 -2.62 9.81
CA ARG A 135 10.15 -3.83 9.95
C ARG A 135 9.37 -4.93 10.66
N LEU A 136 9.34 -6.11 10.03
CA LEU A 136 8.60 -7.28 10.50
C LEU A 136 9.51 -8.46 10.88
N SER A 137 10.79 -8.39 10.52
CA SER A 137 11.78 -9.43 10.80
C SER A 137 13.01 -8.87 11.51
N GLU A 138 13.52 -9.63 12.48
CA GLU A 138 14.80 -9.33 13.12
C GLU A 138 16.01 -9.61 12.21
N ASN A 139 15.86 -10.43 11.17
CA ASN A 139 16.91 -10.76 10.18
C ASN A 139 17.15 -9.64 9.15
N THR A 140 16.87 -8.38 9.51
CA THR A 140 17.22 -7.21 8.71
C THR A 140 18.53 -6.61 9.21
N GLU A 141 19.58 -6.66 8.39
CA GLU A 141 20.91 -6.22 8.75
C GLU A 141 21.04 -4.70 8.71
N ASN A 142 21.80 -4.17 9.67
CA ASN A 142 22.10 -2.73 9.81
C ASN A 142 20.85 -1.85 9.99
N TRP A 143 19.76 -2.43 10.50
CA TRP A 143 18.61 -1.65 10.93
C TRP A 143 18.95 -0.82 12.18
N GLN A 144 18.56 0.46 12.21
CA GLN A 144 18.83 1.29 13.39
C GLN A 144 18.04 0.81 14.60
N ALA A 145 18.71 0.66 15.74
CA ALA A 145 18.09 0.20 16.96
C ALA A 145 17.03 1.19 17.47
N GLY A 146 16.01 0.66 18.15
CA GLY A 146 15.07 1.46 18.93
C GLY A 146 13.79 1.89 18.20
N THR A 147 13.63 1.66 16.90
CA THR A 147 12.37 1.89 16.17
C THR A 147 12.19 0.89 15.02
N ASN A 148 10.95 0.57 14.67
CA ASN A 148 10.60 -0.35 13.59
C ASN A 148 9.47 0.17 12.69
N VAL A 149 9.05 1.43 12.88
CA VAL A 149 8.12 2.13 11.99
C VAL A 149 8.73 3.47 11.62
N TYR A 150 8.88 3.71 10.33
CA TYR A 150 9.43 4.95 9.78
C TYR A 150 8.48 5.54 8.75
N HIS A 151 8.44 6.87 8.67
CA HIS A 151 7.83 7.62 7.59
C HIS A 151 8.91 7.95 6.55
N TYR A 152 8.69 7.58 5.28
CA TYR A 152 9.63 7.88 4.20
C TYR A 152 9.36 9.27 3.64
N LEU A 153 10.40 10.11 3.59
CA LEU A 153 10.39 11.46 3.05
C LEU A 153 10.99 11.47 1.64
N PRO A 154 10.19 11.50 0.55
CA PRO A 154 10.71 11.27 -0.80
C PRO A 154 11.63 12.38 -1.32
N LEU A 155 11.43 13.62 -0.87
CA LEU A 155 12.23 14.76 -1.34
C LEU A 155 13.62 14.79 -0.73
N SER A 156 13.73 14.51 0.58
CA SER A 156 15.01 14.42 1.28
C SER A 156 15.64 13.03 1.23
N GLN A 157 14.92 12.05 0.66
CA GLN A 157 15.31 10.63 0.64
C GLN A 157 15.67 10.12 2.04
N ALA A 158 14.87 10.48 3.04
CA ALA A 158 15.14 10.23 4.45
C ALA A 158 14.05 9.36 5.09
N LEU A 159 14.40 8.75 6.22
CA LEU A 159 13.46 8.01 7.08
C LEU A 159 13.30 8.77 8.40
N GLU A 160 12.08 9.18 8.70
CA GLU A 160 11.69 9.80 9.96
C GLU A 160 11.16 8.72 10.90
N PRO A 161 11.72 8.54 12.11
CA PRO A 161 11.24 7.54 13.07
C PRO A 161 9.87 7.92 13.61
N VAL A 162 8.92 6.98 13.60
CA VAL A 162 7.52 7.23 14.01
C VAL A 162 7.21 6.55 15.33
N ALA A 163 7.48 5.25 15.42
CA ALA A 163 7.08 4.44 16.56
C ALA A 163 7.98 3.23 16.77
N THR A 164 7.93 2.72 17.99
CA THR A 164 8.56 1.46 18.39
C THR A 164 7.46 0.53 18.85
N CYS A 165 7.23 -0.51 18.06
CA CYS A 165 6.11 -1.42 18.22
C CYS A 165 6.65 -2.83 18.49
N ASN A 166 5.89 -3.64 19.23
CA ASN A 166 6.18 -5.08 19.24
C ASN A 166 5.97 -5.64 17.82
N THR A 167 7.00 -6.28 17.26
CA THR A 167 7.01 -6.78 15.87
C THR A 167 5.87 -7.76 15.58
N GLN A 168 5.52 -8.62 16.54
CA GLN A 168 4.41 -9.58 16.39
C GLN A 168 3.05 -8.87 16.36
N SER A 169 2.84 -7.88 17.25
CA SER A 169 1.62 -7.08 17.27
C SER A 169 1.47 -6.24 15.99
N LEU A 170 2.58 -5.67 15.51
CA LEU A 170 2.62 -4.94 14.24
C LEU A 170 2.30 -5.85 13.06
N TYR A 171 2.94 -7.02 12.98
CA TYR A 171 2.63 -7.96 11.92
C TYR A 171 1.18 -8.43 11.96
N ARG A 172 0.64 -8.73 13.15
CA ARG A 172 -0.76 -9.12 13.33
C ARG A 172 -1.73 -8.04 12.86
N SER A 173 -1.44 -6.76 13.13
CA SER A 173 -2.32 -5.67 12.69
C SER A 173 -2.30 -5.49 11.17
N LEU A 174 -1.12 -5.55 10.55
CA LEU A 174 -0.94 -5.38 9.11
C LEU A 174 -1.48 -6.55 8.29
N SER A 175 -1.30 -7.79 8.78
CA SER A 175 -1.79 -9.02 8.13
C SER A 175 -3.28 -9.26 8.38
N GLY A 176 -3.87 -8.50 9.30
CA GLY A 176 -5.23 -8.74 9.75
C GLY A 176 -5.43 -10.07 10.47
N GLY A 177 -4.35 -10.70 10.96
CA GLY A 177 -4.36 -12.00 11.62
C GLY A 177 -4.07 -13.20 10.71
N ASP A 178 -3.99 -13.04 9.40
CA ASP A 178 -3.79 -14.13 8.44
C ASP A 178 -2.29 -14.48 8.23
N SER A 179 -1.62 -14.77 9.34
CA SER A 179 -0.18 -15.08 9.33
C SER A 179 0.17 -16.40 8.65
N GLU A 180 -0.75 -17.36 8.63
CA GLU A 180 -0.53 -18.68 8.01
C GLU A 180 -0.43 -18.57 6.48
N ARG A 181 -1.33 -17.81 5.85
CA ARG A 181 -1.32 -17.61 4.39
C ARG A 181 -0.20 -16.68 3.93
N LEU A 182 0.19 -15.72 4.77
CA LEU A 182 1.22 -14.74 4.45
C LEU A 182 2.64 -15.23 4.78
N GLY A 183 2.83 -16.09 5.78
CA GLY A 183 4.16 -16.54 6.19
C GLY A 183 4.89 -15.48 7.04
N LYS A 184 6.18 -15.26 6.78
CA LYS A 184 7.06 -14.35 7.53
C LYS A 184 7.77 -13.36 6.60
N PRO A 185 7.13 -12.24 6.22
CA PRO A 185 7.77 -11.21 5.42
C PRO A 185 8.86 -10.47 6.20
N HIS A 186 9.86 -9.93 5.51
CA HIS A 186 10.92 -9.14 6.13
C HIS A 186 10.42 -7.77 6.60
N PHE A 187 9.62 -7.11 5.77
CA PHE A 187 9.05 -5.79 6.05
C PHE A 187 7.74 -5.58 5.30
N ALA A 188 7.04 -4.49 5.65
CA ALA A 188 5.88 -4.01 4.93
C ALA A 188 5.99 -2.52 4.65
N LEU A 189 5.35 -2.09 3.57
CA LEU A 189 5.04 -0.70 3.30
C LEU A 189 3.55 -0.47 3.52
N VAL A 190 3.20 0.57 4.27
CA VAL A 190 1.82 1.02 4.45
C VAL A 190 1.65 2.34 3.74
N TYR A 191 0.72 2.38 2.79
CA TYR A 191 0.40 3.58 2.03
C TYR A 191 -0.76 4.27 2.73
N CYS A 192 -0.55 5.50 3.18
CA CYS A 192 -1.53 6.22 3.97
C CYS A 192 -1.96 7.50 3.25
N ILE A 193 -3.25 7.81 3.31
CA ILE A 193 -3.81 9.06 2.79
C ILE A 193 -3.81 10.15 3.84
N ILE A 194 -3.43 11.36 3.42
CA ILE A 194 -3.74 12.61 4.10
C ILE A 194 -4.97 13.22 3.41
N PHE A 195 -6.14 13.13 4.04
CA PHE A 195 -7.42 13.51 3.42
C PHE A 195 -7.44 14.98 3.01
N GLU A 196 -6.92 15.87 3.84
CA GLU A 196 -6.90 17.31 3.60
C GLU A 196 -6.08 17.62 2.33
N LYS A 197 -4.88 17.02 2.17
CA LYS A 197 -4.08 17.12 0.93
C LYS A 197 -4.83 16.55 -0.29
N ALA A 198 -5.60 15.49 -0.11
CA ALA A 198 -6.34 14.88 -1.21
C ALA A 198 -7.51 15.77 -1.67
N LEU A 199 -8.19 16.44 -0.74
CA LEU A 199 -9.51 17.03 -0.97
C LEU A 199 -9.49 18.54 -1.17
N PHE A 200 -8.50 19.28 -0.65
CA PHE A 200 -8.55 20.76 -0.65
C PHE A 200 -8.76 21.37 -2.04
N LYS A 201 -8.16 20.77 -3.09
CA LYS A 201 -8.26 21.29 -4.48
C LYS A 201 -9.39 20.67 -5.29
N TYR A 202 -9.66 19.38 -5.12
CA TYR A 202 -10.54 18.61 -6.01
C TYR A 202 -11.79 18.04 -5.31
N ARG A 203 -12.03 18.38 -4.04
CA ARG A 203 -13.15 17.89 -3.23
C ARG A 203 -13.28 16.36 -3.35
N TYR A 204 -14.49 15.82 -3.48
CA TYR A 204 -14.74 14.37 -3.62
C TYR A 204 -13.91 13.68 -4.72
N ARG A 205 -13.61 14.36 -5.83
CA ARG A 205 -12.81 13.79 -6.92
C ARG A 205 -11.37 13.51 -6.47
N GLY A 206 -10.87 14.31 -5.53
CA GLY A 206 -9.57 14.14 -4.91
C GLY A 206 -9.39 12.77 -4.27
N TYR A 207 -10.42 12.23 -3.60
CA TYR A 207 -10.38 10.90 -3.01
C TYR A 207 -10.17 9.81 -4.07
N ARG A 208 -10.92 9.86 -5.18
CA ARG A 208 -10.76 8.91 -6.31
C ARG A 208 -9.35 8.99 -6.91
N MET A 209 -8.80 10.20 -7.05
CA MET A 209 -7.45 10.41 -7.57
C MET A 209 -6.38 9.85 -6.62
N ALA A 210 -6.55 10.03 -5.31
CA ALA A 210 -5.65 9.48 -4.30
C ALA A 210 -5.63 7.94 -4.33
N LEU A 211 -6.77 7.28 -4.51
CA LEU A 211 -6.82 5.81 -4.65
C LEU A 211 -6.08 5.33 -5.92
N MET A 212 -6.24 6.02 -7.04
CA MET A 212 -5.50 5.70 -8.29
C MET A 212 -3.99 5.96 -8.17
N GLU A 213 -3.62 6.99 -7.42
CA GLU A 213 -2.22 7.28 -7.08
C GLU A 213 -1.61 6.15 -6.25
N THR A 214 -2.29 5.69 -5.19
CA THR A 214 -1.87 4.51 -4.42
C THR A 214 -1.68 3.29 -5.30
N GLY A 215 -2.60 3.07 -6.26
CA GLY A 215 -2.50 2.05 -7.31
C GLY A 215 -1.21 2.12 -8.11
N SER A 216 -0.88 3.32 -8.55
CA SER A 216 0.34 3.59 -9.32
C SER A 216 1.60 3.41 -8.47
N MET A 217 1.55 3.79 -7.19
CA MET A 217 2.66 3.69 -6.25
C MET A 217 3.03 2.25 -5.93
N TYR A 218 2.08 1.41 -5.48
CA TYR A 218 2.43 0.02 -5.15
C TYR A 218 2.83 -0.77 -6.40
N GLN A 219 2.31 -0.44 -7.58
CA GLN A 219 2.71 -1.08 -8.82
C GLN A 219 4.14 -0.66 -9.22
N ASN A 220 4.52 0.60 -9.00
CA ASN A 220 5.91 1.01 -9.19
C ASN A 220 6.85 0.28 -8.21
N ALA A 221 6.43 0.14 -6.94
CA ALA A 221 7.17 -0.64 -5.96
C ALA A 221 7.30 -2.12 -6.35
N VAL A 222 6.27 -2.73 -6.98
CA VAL A 222 6.39 -4.08 -7.54
C VAL A 222 7.50 -4.15 -8.57
N LEU A 223 7.51 -3.25 -9.55
CA LEU A 223 8.49 -3.29 -10.65
C LEU A 223 9.92 -3.13 -10.13
N VAL A 224 10.12 -2.26 -9.14
CA VAL A 224 11.42 -2.10 -8.48
C VAL A 224 11.79 -3.33 -7.66
N ALA A 225 10.84 -3.91 -6.92
CA ALA A 225 11.07 -5.14 -6.15
C ALA A 225 11.50 -6.32 -7.05
N ASP A 226 10.83 -6.49 -8.19
CA ASP A 226 11.17 -7.51 -9.19
C ASP A 226 12.60 -7.32 -9.74
N GLN A 227 13.07 -6.07 -9.87
CA GLN A 227 14.42 -5.76 -10.33
C GLN A 227 15.50 -6.07 -9.30
N ILE A 228 15.20 -5.91 -8.01
CA ILE A 228 16.15 -6.14 -6.90
C ILE A 228 16.00 -7.53 -6.26
N GLY A 229 15.16 -8.40 -6.84
CA GLY A 229 15.00 -9.79 -6.43
C GLY A 229 14.12 -10.00 -5.20
N LEU A 230 13.26 -9.04 -4.83
CA LEU A 230 12.32 -9.17 -3.72
C LEU A 230 10.93 -9.58 -4.21
N LYS A 231 10.33 -10.59 -3.56
CA LYS A 231 8.91 -10.87 -3.74
C LYS A 231 8.10 -9.88 -2.92
N ASN A 232 6.88 -9.62 -3.39
CA ASN A 232 5.97 -8.72 -2.72
C ASN A 232 4.51 -9.15 -2.88
N ARG A 233 3.65 -8.72 -1.95
CA ARG A 233 2.21 -8.98 -1.99
C ARG A 233 1.44 -7.78 -1.48
N VAL A 234 0.57 -7.24 -2.33
CA VAL A 234 -0.40 -6.20 -1.94
C VAL A 234 -1.53 -6.84 -1.13
N TRP A 235 -1.94 -6.18 -0.05
CA TRP A 235 -2.83 -6.73 0.97
C TRP A 235 -3.82 -5.68 1.46
N ALA A 236 -5.11 -6.03 1.39
CA ALA A 236 -6.23 -5.22 1.87
C ALA A 236 -6.99 -5.87 3.03
N GLY A 237 -6.59 -7.07 3.47
CA GLY A 237 -7.26 -7.82 4.53
C GLY A 237 -6.80 -7.39 5.92
N TYR A 238 -7.03 -6.14 6.30
CA TYR A 238 -6.68 -5.60 7.62
C TYR A 238 -7.75 -4.60 8.10
N THR A 239 -7.63 -4.16 9.35
CA THR A 239 -8.52 -3.16 9.96
C THR A 239 -7.77 -1.84 10.17
N ASP A 240 -8.20 -0.78 9.48
CA ASP A 240 -7.53 0.53 9.40
C ASP A 240 -7.23 1.15 10.76
N SER A 241 -8.21 1.13 11.68
CA SER A 241 -8.04 1.68 13.02
C SER A 241 -7.05 0.90 13.88
N TYR A 242 -6.95 -0.41 13.66
CA TYR A 242 -5.99 -1.24 14.37
C TYR A 242 -4.58 -1.01 13.83
N VAL A 243 -4.41 -0.95 12.51
CA VAL A 243 -3.13 -0.59 11.88
C VAL A 243 -2.67 0.80 12.34
N ALA A 244 -3.52 1.82 12.23
CA ALA A 244 -3.20 3.18 12.65
C ALA A 244 -2.80 3.24 14.13
N LYS A 245 -3.57 2.61 15.02
CA LYS A 245 -3.25 2.54 16.45
C LYS A 245 -1.91 1.85 16.70
N THR A 246 -1.65 0.71 16.06
CA THR A 246 -0.39 -0.02 16.27
C THR A 246 0.81 0.76 15.79
N MET A 247 0.69 1.52 14.70
CA MET A 247 1.74 2.38 14.15
C MET A 247 1.85 3.74 14.85
N ASN A 248 1.04 4.00 15.88
CA ASN A 248 0.95 5.29 16.57
C ASN A 248 0.57 6.48 15.65
N LEU A 249 -0.33 6.24 14.68
CA LEU A 249 -0.85 7.25 13.76
C LEU A 249 -2.21 7.78 14.24
N ASP A 250 -2.44 9.08 14.10
CA ASP A 250 -3.78 9.66 14.21
C ASP A 250 -4.55 9.39 12.92
N GLN A 251 -5.43 8.40 12.95
CA GLN A 251 -6.27 8.00 11.80
C GLN A 251 -7.12 9.15 11.25
N ARG A 252 -7.43 10.17 12.05
CA ARG A 252 -8.20 11.33 11.58
C ARG A 252 -7.39 12.17 10.60
N THR A 253 -6.07 12.08 10.64
CA THR A 253 -5.13 12.85 9.85
C THR A 253 -4.47 12.00 8.76
N VAL A 254 -3.99 10.81 9.14
CA VAL A 254 -3.29 9.88 8.27
C VAL A 254 -3.94 8.50 8.39
N ALA A 255 -4.66 8.07 7.35
CA ALA A 255 -5.35 6.79 7.36
C ALA A 255 -4.70 5.78 6.39
N PRO A 256 -4.51 4.51 6.79
CA PRO A 256 -4.06 3.46 5.88
C PRO A 256 -4.99 3.30 4.67
N LEU A 257 -4.45 2.95 3.51
CA LEU A 257 -5.22 2.59 2.31
C LEU A 257 -4.91 1.19 1.82
N ILE A 258 -3.64 0.78 1.89
CA ILE A 258 -3.21 -0.55 1.51
C ILE A 258 -1.89 -0.89 2.20
N VAL A 259 -1.68 -2.19 2.47
CA VAL A 259 -0.42 -2.74 2.95
C VAL A 259 0.25 -3.51 1.81
N GLN A 260 1.57 -3.44 1.70
CA GLN A 260 2.34 -4.28 0.80
C GLN A 260 3.48 -4.95 1.56
N PHE A 261 3.45 -6.28 1.60
CA PHE A 261 4.49 -7.09 2.24
C PHE A 261 5.61 -7.38 1.26
N PHE A 262 6.84 -7.48 1.78
CA PHE A 262 8.04 -7.76 1.01
C PHE A 262 8.93 -8.76 1.73
N GLY A 263 9.61 -9.60 0.96
CA GLY A 263 10.59 -10.55 1.47
C GLY A 263 10.86 -11.69 0.52
N ASP A 264 11.53 -12.71 1.04
CA ASP A 264 11.72 -13.97 0.33
C ASP A 264 10.47 -14.85 0.47
N VAL A 265 10.21 -15.71 -0.50
CA VAL A 265 9.15 -16.73 -0.42
C VAL A 265 9.78 -18.11 -0.35
N ASN A 266 9.07 -19.09 0.21
CA ASN A 266 9.50 -20.47 0.07
C ASN A 266 9.43 -20.85 -1.42
N ASP A 267 10.51 -21.40 -1.97
CA ASP A 267 10.54 -21.96 -3.33
C ASP A 267 9.72 -23.27 -3.37
N ASP A 268 8.40 -23.17 -3.22
CA ASP A 268 7.51 -24.29 -3.49
C ASP A 268 6.89 -24.09 -4.87
N LYS A 269 7.37 -24.88 -5.82
CA LYS A 269 6.82 -25.08 -7.18
C LYS A 269 5.36 -25.56 -7.22
N CYS A 270 4.61 -25.51 -6.12
CA CYS A 270 3.31 -26.17 -5.98
C CYS A 270 2.30 -25.30 -5.23
N LEU A 271 1.80 -24.24 -5.86
CA LEU A 271 0.43 -23.77 -5.65
C LEU A 271 -0.06 -23.21 -7.01
N GLN A 272 -0.34 -24.13 -7.94
CA GLN A 272 -1.26 -23.90 -9.06
C GLN A 272 -2.69 -24.00 -8.55
#